data_AF-A0A2M8P7B1-F1
#
_entry.id   AF-A0A2M8P7B1-F1
#
_cell.length_a   1.000
_cell.length_b   1.000
_cell.length_c   1.000
_cell.angle_alpha   90.00
_cell.angle_beta   90.00
_cell.angle_gamma   90.00
#
_symmetry.space_group_name_H-M   'P 1'
#
loop_
_entity.id
_entity.type
_entity.pdbx_description
1 polymer ?
#
loop_
_entity_poly.entity_id
_entity_poly.type
_entity_poly.pdbx_seq_one_letter_code
_entity_poly.pdbx_strand_id
1 'polypeptide(L)'
;YIPPELREDRGEIEAAQANALPNLIEISHIRADLHMHTTWSDGRLSVREMAWQARERGLQYIAITDHSQSLGVANGLSLERLLAQREEIARVQAEFGDSLRIYHG
;
A
#
# COMPACT_ATOMS: atom_id res chain seq x y z
N TYR A 1 26.11 -4.99 18.03
CA TYR A 1 24.90 -4.15 18.04
C TYR A 1 23.75 -5.01 17.57
N ILE A 2 22.61 -4.99 18.27
CA ILE A 2 21.39 -5.73 17.88
C ILE A 2 20.28 -4.70 17.62
N PRO A 3 19.63 -4.68 16.45
CA PRO A 3 18.49 -3.80 16.16
C PRO A 3 17.41 -3.90 17.26
N PRO A 4 16.81 -2.79 17.72
CA PRO A 4 15.77 -2.80 18.74
C PRO A 4 14.62 -3.77 18.46
N GLU A 5 14.22 -3.91 17.20
CA GLU A 5 13.11 -4.75 16.73
C GLU A 5 13.33 -6.26 16.98
N LEU A 6 14.57 -6.68 17.26
CA LEU A 6 14.92 -8.07 17.55
C LEU A 6 15.02 -8.37 19.06
N ARG A 7 15.01 -7.36 19.94
CA ARG A 7 15.37 -7.48 21.37
C ARG A 7 14.21 -8.02 22.23
N GLU A 8 13.80 -9.24 21.94
CA GLU A 8 12.64 -9.88 22.56
C GLU A 8 12.99 -11.21 23.26
N ASP A 9 14.28 -11.52 23.41
CA ASP A 9 14.80 -12.78 23.99
C ASP A 9 14.28 -14.03 23.24
N ARG A 10 14.33 -13.96 21.90
CA ARG A 10 13.82 -14.99 20.97
C ARG A 10 14.91 -15.61 20.09
N GLY A 11 16.17 -15.48 20.48
CA GLY A 11 17.33 -16.04 19.78
C GLY A 11 18.28 -15.01 19.17
N GLU A 12 17.99 -13.71 19.31
CA GLU A 12 18.83 -12.64 18.79
C GLU A 12 20.19 -12.53 19.50
N ILE A 13 20.27 -12.98 20.76
CA ILE A 13 21.51 -12.95 21.56
C ILE A 13 22.47 -14.00 21.02
N GLU A 14 22.03 -15.25 20.86
CA GLU A 14 22.81 -16.35 20.30
C GLU A 14 23.22 -16.04 18.85
N ALA A 15 22.28 -15.53 18.04
CA ALA A 15 22.57 -15.12 16.68
C ALA A 15 23.60 -14.00 16.61
N ALA A 16 23.55 -13.01 17.52
CA ALA A 16 24.55 -11.94 17.59
C ALA A 16 25.93 -12.46 18.00
N GLN A 17 26.00 -13.38 18.97
CA GLN A 17 27.25 -14.03 19.36
C GLN A 17 27.86 -14.84 18.22
N ALA A 18 27.02 -15.48 17.41
CA ALA A 18 27.43 -16.24 16.23
C ALA A 18 27.67 -15.39 14.96
N ASN A 19 27.52 -14.05 15.02
CA ASN A 19 27.53 -13.15 13.86
C ASN A 19 26.56 -13.57 12.74
N ALA A 20 25.39 -14.10 13.12
CA ALA A 20 24.36 -14.65 12.25
C ALA A 20 23.02 -13.92 12.38
N LEU A 21 23.03 -12.65 12.79
CA LEU A 21 21.81 -11.83 12.82
C LEU A 21 21.20 -11.74 11.41
N PRO A 22 19.86 -11.78 11.30
CA PRO A 22 19.20 -11.64 10.00
C PRO A 22 19.36 -10.21 9.47
N ASN A 23 19.36 -10.08 8.14
CA ASN A 23 19.18 -8.78 7.49
C ASN A 23 17.71 -8.40 7.56
N LEU A 24 17.42 -7.24 8.14
CA LEU A 24 16.04 -6.73 8.25
C LEU A 24 15.65 -5.96 7.00
N ILE A 25 14.35 -5.90 6.74
CA ILE A 25 13.81 -4.99 5.73
C ILE A 25 13.95 -3.54 6.22
N GLU A 26 14.25 -2.63 5.29
CA GLU A 26 14.37 -1.20 5.55
C GLU A 26 13.29 -0.46 4.75
N ILE A 27 13.00 0.79 5.15
CA ILE A 27 12.03 1.64 4.43
C ILE A 27 12.43 1.80 2.96
N SER A 28 13.73 1.88 2.67
CA SER A 28 14.30 1.96 1.31
C SER A 28 13.98 0.74 0.43
N HIS A 29 13.67 -0.42 1.03
CA HIS A 29 13.28 -1.64 0.31
C HIS A 29 11.78 -1.64 -0.06
N ILE A 30 10.97 -0.75 0.52
CA ILE A 30 9.53 -0.70 0.27
C ILE A 30 9.26 -0.03 -1.08
N ARG A 31 8.70 -0.80 -2.00
CA ARG A 31 8.40 -0.35 -3.37
C ARG A 31 6.92 0.01 -3.59
N ALA A 32 6.05 -0.39 -2.67
CA ALA A 32 4.62 -0.27 -2.86
C ALA A 32 3.82 -0.28 -1.57
N ASP A 33 2.61 0.24 -1.66
CA ASP A 33 1.54 0.07 -0.68
C ASP A 33 0.37 -0.67 -1.37
N LEU A 34 0.01 -1.83 -0.83
CA LEU A 34 -0.90 -2.78 -1.47
C LEU A 34 -2.29 -2.81 -0.83
N HIS A 35 -2.58 -1.91 0.12
CA HIS A 35 -3.89 -1.83 0.74
C HIS A 35 -4.20 -0.38 1.11
N MET A 36 -4.98 0.29 0.27
CA MET A 36 -5.37 1.68 0.49
C MET A 36 -6.80 1.99 0.06
N HIS A 37 -7.41 2.89 0.81
CA HIS A 37 -8.79 3.30 0.64
C HIS A 37 -8.84 4.74 0.12
N THR A 38 -9.79 5.02 -0.75
CA THR A 38 -10.00 6.33 -1.35
C THR A 38 -11.33 6.91 -0.93
N THR A 39 -11.69 8.07 -1.46
CA THR A 39 -13.04 8.64 -1.30
C THR A 39 -14.16 7.76 -1.89
N TRP A 40 -13.84 6.64 -2.54
CA TRP A 40 -14.83 5.67 -3.00
C TRP A 40 -15.44 4.85 -1.86
N SER A 41 -14.72 4.54 -0.78
CA SER A 41 -15.29 4.01 0.46
C SER A 41 -15.13 4.97 1.65
N ASP A 42 -14.04 4.85 2.40
CA ASP A 42 -13.80 5.42 3.72
C ASP A 42 -12.43 6.11 3.81
N GLY A 43 -11.72 6.20 2.69
CA GLY A 43 -10.53 7.02 2.54
C GLY A 43 -10.85 8.50 2.40
N ARG A 44 -9.81 9.33 2.51
CA ARG A 44 -9.93 10.80 2.44
C ARG A 44 -9.41 11.40 1.15
N LEU A 45 -8.59 10.67 0.40
CA LEU A 45 -7.98 11.13 -0.82
C LEU A 45 -8.62 10.44 -2.02
N SER A 46 -8.77 11.16 -3.12
CA SER A 46 -9.14 10.59 -4.41
C SER A 46 -8.05 9.65 -4.94
N VAL A 47 -8.36 8.84 -5.96
CA VAL A 47 -7.38 7.96 -6.62
C VAL A 47 -6.19 8.77 -7.12
N ARG A 48 -6.45 9.95 -7.71
CA ARG A 48 -5.42 10.84 -8.25
C ARG A 48 -4.50 11.40 -7.17
N GLU A 49 -5.06 11.84 -6.04
CA GLU A 49 -4.28 12.35 -4.91
C GLU A 49 -3.43 11.24 -4.28
N MET A 50 -3.97 10.02 -4.15
CA MET A 50 -3.22 8.85 -3.68
C MET A 50 -2.04 8.53 -4.61
N ALA A 51 -2.29 8.49 -5.92
CA ALA A 51 -1.25 8.28 -6.93
C ALA A 51 -0.15 9.35 -6.86
N TRP A 52 -0.53 10.62 -6.70
CA TRP A 52 0.43 11.70 -6.54
C TRP A 52 1.32 11.49 -5.31
N GLN A 53 0.71 11.27 -4.14
CA GLN A 53 1.46 11.07 -2.89
C GLN A 53 2.35 9.83 -2.94
N ALA A 54 1.90 8.75 -3.58
CA ALA A 54 2.69 7.54 -3.77
C ALA A 54 3.94 7.78 -4.62
N ARG A 55 3.78 8.52 -5.74
CA ARG A 55 4.91 8.91 -6.58
C ARG A 55 5.91 9.80 -5.85
N GLU A 56 5.44 10.78 -5.08
CA GLU A 56 6.32 11.65 -4.27
C GLU A 56 7.10 10.88 -3.20
N ARG A 57 6.55 9.75 -2.72
CA ARG A 57 7.23 8.83 -1.79
C ARG A 57 8.18 7.85 -2.48
N GLY A 58 8.32 7.91 -3.81
CA GLY A 58 9.18 7.01 -4.58
C GLY A 58 8.63 5.58 -4.70
N LEU A 59 7.34 5.37 -4.43
CA LEU A 59 6.70 4.08 -4.67
C LEU A 59 6.57 3.84 -6.17
N GLN A 60 6.70 2.58 -6.57
CA GLN A 60 6.60 2.16 -7.97
C GLN A 60 5.20 1.67 -8.31
N TYR A 61 4.45 1.20 -7.30
CA TYR A 61 3.07 0.79 -7.49
C TYR A 61 2.22 0.93 -6.22
N ILE A 62 0.92 1.05 -6.43
CA ILE A 62 -0.10 1.08 -5.38
C ILE A 62 -1.31 0.22 -5.76
N ALA A 63 -2.08 -0.24 -4.77
CA ALA A 63 -3.34 -0.94 -5.02
C ALA A 63 -4.51 -0.26 -4.30
N ILE A 64 -5.51 0.19 -5.07
CA ILE A 64 -6.74 0.76 -4.52
C ILE A 64 -7.69 -0.37 -4.13
N THR A 65 -7.96 -0.51 -2.83
CA THR A 65 -8.68 -1.63 -2.21
C THR A 65 -9.86 -1.14 -1.36
N ASP A 66 -10.69 -0.27 -1.94
CA ASP A 66 -11.90 0.25 -1.27
C ASP A 66 -12.87 -0.89 -0.90
N HIS A 67 -13.68 -0.67 0.14
CA HIS A 67 -14.57 -1.72 0.67
C HIS A 67 -15.63 -2.17 -0.35
N SER A 68 -15.88 -3.47 -0.37
CA SER A 68 -16.98 -4.06 -1.13
C SER A 68 -18.34 -3.86 -0.44
N GLN A 69 -19.40 -4.14 -1.18
CA GLN A 69 -20.80 -3.91 -0.80
C GLN A 69 -21.24 -4.55 0.54
N SER A 70 -20.54 -5.57 1.04
CA SER A 70 -20.93 -6.31 2.25
C SER A 70 -20.67 -5.58 3.58
N LEU A 71 -19.84 -4.52 3.60
CA LEU A 71 -19.66 -3.67 4.79
C LEU A 71 -20.61 -2.47 4.74
N GLY A 72 -21.82 -2.63 5.28
CA GLY A 72 -22.85 -1.57 5.35
C GLY A 72 -22.44 -0.32 6.14
N VAL A 73 -21.36 -0.39 6.94
CA VAL A 73 -20.86 0.74 7.75
C VAL A 73 -19.85 1.61 6.97
N ALA A 74 -19.28 1.10 5.87
CA ALA A 74 -18.15 1.73 5.18
C ALA A 74 -18.50 2.29 3.78
N ASN A 75 -19.79 2.51 3.47
CA ASN A 75 -20.24 2.96 2.13
C ASN A 75 -19.71 2.06 0.99
N GLY A 76 -19.67 0.74 1.22
CA GLY A 76 -19.13 -0.24 0.29
C GLY A 76 -19.66 -0.08 -1.14
N LEU A 77 -18.81 -0.33 -2.13
CA LEU A 77 -19.15 -0.07 -3.52
C LEU A 77 -20.19 -1.07 -4.01
N SER A 78 -21.28 -0.56 -4.61
CA SER A 78 -22.14 -1.36 -5.48
C SER A 78 -21.36 -1.78 -6.73
N LEU A 79 -21.84 -2.79 -7.45
CA LEU A 79 -21.23 -3.22 -8.71
C LEU A 79 -21.07 -2.04 -9.70
N GLU A 80 -22.09 -1.19 -9.80
CA GLU A 80 -22.05 0.02 -10.64
C GLU A 80 -20.93 0.98 -10.20
N ARG A 81 -20.82 1.25 -8.90
CA ARG A 81 -19.77 2.13 -8.36
C ARG A 81 -18.37 1.52 -8.54
N LEU A 82 -18.23 0.21 -8.39
CA LEU A 82 -16.98 -0.51 -8.62
C LEU A 82 -16.52 -0.36 -10.08
N LEU A 83 -17.43 -0.53 -11.03
CA LEU A 83 -17.12 -0.32 -12.46
C LEU A 83 -16.73 1.15 -12.71
N ALA A 84 -17.43 2.12 -12.12
CA ALA A 84 -17.08 3.53 -12.25
C ALA A 84 -15.70 3.87 -11.64
N GLN A 85 -15.36 3.26 -10.50
CA GLN A 85 -14.05 3.38 -9.88
C GLN A 85 -12.95 2.81 -10.78
N ARG A 86 -13.19 1.64 -11.40
CA ARG A 86 -12.25 1.05 -12.35
C ARG A 86 -11.96 1.96 -13.53
N GLU A 87 -12.97 2.65 -14.05
CA GLU A 87 -12.79 3.64 -15.09
C GLU A 87 -12.00 4.87 -14.60
N GLU A 88 -12.19 5.32 -13.35
CA GLU A 88 -11.34 6.37 -12.76
C GLU A 88 -9.89 5.93 -12.63
N ILE A 89 -9.64 4.74 -12.09
CA ILE A 89 -8.28 4.18 -11.95
C ILE A 89 -7.61 4.07 -13.32
N ALA A 90 -8.33 3.63 -14.36
CA ALA A 90 -7.79 3.57 -15.72
C ALA A 90 -7.42 4.96 -16.27
N ARG A 91 -8.27 5.98 -16.05
CA ARG A 91 -7.96 7.37 -16.43
C ARG A 91 -6.73 7.90 -15.69
N VAL A 92 -6.68 7.73 -14.37
CA VAL A 92 -5.53 8.19 -13.56
C VAL A 92 -4.27 7.43 -13.94
N GLN A 93 -4.34 6.12 -14.17
CA GLN A 93 -3.19 5.35 -14.65
C GLN A 93 -2.62 5.93 -15.96
N ALA A 94 -3.46 6.39 -16.87
CA ALA A 94 -3.01 7.02 -18.12
C ALA A 94 -2.31 8.37 -17.87
N GLU A 95 -2.71 9.14 -16.85
CA GLU A 95 -2.03 10.39 -16.46
C GLU A 95 -0.61 10.14 -15.93
N PHE A 96 -0.40 9.03 -15.20
CA PHE A 96 0.88 8.73 -14.56
C PHE A 96 1.82 7.89 -15.45
N GLY A 97 1.30 7.19 -16.46
CA GLY A 97 2.09 6.34 -17.35
C GLY A 97 2.96 5.35 -16.58
N ASP A 98 4.24 5.26 -16.94
CA ASP A 98 5.19 4.33 -16.31
C ASP A 98 5.79 4.87 -14.99
N SER A 99 5.45 6.10 -14.58
CA SER A 99 6.00 6.69 -13.35
C SER A 99 5.41 6.07 -12.08
N LEU A 100 4.23 5.45 -12.18
CA LEU A 100 3.56 4.73 -11.11
C LEU A 100 2.53 3.76 -11.69
N ARG A 101 2.53 2.51 -11.21
CA ARG A 101 1.51 1.53 -11.55
C ARG A 101 0.40 1.49 -10.49
N ILE A 102 -0.86 1.64 -10.92
CA ILE A 102 -2.04 1.63 -10.05
C ILE A 102 -2.84 0.36 -10.33
N TYR A 103 -3.00 -0.47 -9.30
CA TYR A 103 -3.83 -1.67 -9.35
C TYR A 103 -5.23 -1.36 -8.79
N HIS A 104 -6.24 -1.96 -9.42
CA HIS A 104 -7.60 -2.03 -8.89
C HIS A 104 -7.73 -3.35 -8.13
N GLY A 105 -7.97 -3.28 -6.83
CA GLY A 105 -8.16 -4.42 -5.94
C GLY A 105 -9.60 -4.91 -5.86
#